data_AF-T1ATJ9-F1
#
_entry.id   AF-T1ATJ9-F1
#
_cell.length_a   1.000
_cell.length_b   1.000
_cell.length_c   1.000
_cell.angle_alpha   90.00
_cell.angle_beta   90.00
_cell.angle_gamma   90.00
#
_symmetry.space_group_name_H-M   'P 1'
#
loop_
_entity.id
_entity.type
_entity.pdbx_description
1 polymer ?
#
loop_
_entity_poly.entity_id
_entity_poly.type
_entity_poly.pdbx_seq_one_letter_code
_entity_poly.pdbx_strand_id
1 'polypeptide(L)'
;MSQHKFIDRREEIEILEKTYSKGEGSLFIIYGRRRVGKTELISKFVTGRGIYFLATNEGDRGNIRDFQRIISEFLGDSSLGSGQFQDWYSLFSMIASNSSFQKKCSEFKLII
;
A
#
# COMPACT_ATOMS: atom_id res chain seq x y z
N MET A 1 2.28 8.05 -21.28
CA MET A 1 3.20 8.62 -20.27
C MET A 1 4.62 8.32 -20.74
N SER A 2 5.47 9.33 -20.86
CA SER A 2 6.84 9.16 -21.38
C SER A 2 7.60 8.12 -20.53
N GLN A 3 8.23 7.15 -21.18
CA GLN A 3 9.16 6.22 -20.52
C GLN A 3 10.40 7.01 -20.09
N HIS A 4 10.32 7.68 -18.93
CA HIS A 4 11.53 8.13 -18.26
C HIS A 4 12.22 6.90 -17.66
N LYS A 5 13.47 6.68 -18.07
CA LYS A 5 14.32 5.61 -17.53
C LYS A 5 14.51 5.86 -16.03
N PHE A 6 14.19 4.88 -15.18
CA PHE A 6 14.51 4.91 -13.75
C PHE A 6 16.03 4.72 -13.60
N ILE A 7 16.72 5.70 -13.02
CA ILE A 7 18.18 5.74 -12.88
C ILE A 7 18.51 5.82 -11.39
N ASP A 8 19.58 5.14 -10.99
CA ASP A 8 20.05 5.05 -9.60
C ASP A 8 19.10 4.22 -8.70
N ARG A 9 19.31 4.24 -7.38
CA ARG A 9 18.49 3.58 -6.35
C ARG A 9 18.50 2.05 -6.35
N ARG A 10 19.57 1.45 -6.88
CA ARG A 10 19.70 -0.01 -6.97
C ARG A 10 19.75 -0.66 -5.60
N GLU A 11 20.51 -0.07 -4.67
CA GLU A 11 20.67 -0.59 -3.31
C GLU A 11 19.34 -0.51 -2.53
N GLU A 12 18.62 0.60 -2.61
CA GLU A 12 17.32 0.75 -1.94
C GLU A 12 16.28 -0.23 -2.50
N ILE A 13 16.23 -0.41 -3.82
CA ILE A 13 15.36 -1.43 -4.44
C ILE A 13 15.75 -2.83 -3.96
N GLU A 14 17.05 -3.16 -3.93
CA GLU A 14 17.50 -4.47 -3.49
C GLU A 14 17.11 -4.76 -2.03
N ILE A 15 17.21 -3.77 -1.14
CA ILE A 15 16.76 -3.88 0.26
C ILE A 15 15.24 -4.14 0.34
N LEU A 16 14.46 -3.43 -0.45
CA LEU A 16 12.99 -3.60 -0.51
C LEU A 16 12.62 -4.99 -1.04
N GLU A 17 13.24 -5.44 -2.14
CA GLU A 17 13.01 -6.76 -2.75
C GLU A 17 13.44 -7.90 -1.82
N LYS A 18 14.60 -7.78 -1.19
CA LYS A 18 15.13 -8.79 -0.27
C LYS A 18 14.23 -8.99 0.94
N THR A 19 13.61 -7.93 1.44
CA THR A 19 12.67 -8.06 2.56
C THR A 19 11.32 -8.60 2.08
N TYR A 20 10.84 -8.12 0.94
CA TYR A 20 9.61 -8.63 0.32
C TYR A 20 9.70 -10.14 0.07
N SER A 21 10.88 -10.68 -0.26
CA SER A 21 11.06 -12.13 -0.47
C SER A 21 11.00 -12.96 0.82
N LYS A 22 11.28 -12.41 2.02
CA LYS A 22 11.39 -13.17 3.29
C LYS A 22 10.11 -13.83 3.78
N GLY A 23 8.92 -13.42 3.32
CA GLY A 23 7.66 -14.10 3.69
C GLY A 23 7.06 -13.66 5.02
N GLU A 24 7.61 -12.62 5.64
CA GLU A 24 7.17 -12.09 6.92
C GLU A 24 6.55 -10.69 6.74
N GLY A 25 5.65 -10.31 7.64
CA GLY A 25 5.13 -8.94 7.70
C GLY A 25 6.25 -7.94 7.98
N SER A 26 6.34 -6.88 7.16
CA SER A 26 7.43 -5.90 7.22
C SER A 26 6.88 -4.48 7.09
N LEU A 27 7.46 -3.54 7.84
CA LEU A 27 7.16 -2.11 7.75
C LEU A 27 8.39 -1.34 7.31
N PHE A 28 8.23 -0.52 6.26
CA PHE A 28 9.29 0.33 5.74
C PHE A 28 8.97 1.80 5.95
N ILE A 29 9.96 2.54 6.46
CA ILE A 29 9.89 4.00 6.61
C ILE A 29 10.95 4.61 5.70
N ILE A 30 10.51 5.24 4.60
CA ILE A 30 11.40 5.91 3.65
C ILE A 30 11.39 7.41 3.93
N TYR A 31 12.50 7.93 4.43
CA TYR A 31 12.66 9.35 4.78
C TYR A 31 13.79 9.99 3.96
N GLY A 32 13.83 11.33 3.92
CA GLY A 32 14.87 12.09 3.22
C GLY A 32 14.41 13.45 2.73
N ARG A 33 15.30 14.22 2.10
CA ARG A 33 15.02 15.60 1.64
C ARG A 33 13.88 15.68 0.62
N ARG A 34 13.26 16.86 0.50
CA ARG A 34 12.21 17.13 -0.51
C ARG A 34 12.80 16.95 -1.93
N ARG A 35 12.04 16.30 -2.83
CA ARG A 35 12.40 16.06 -4.26
C ARG A 35 13.58 15.11 -4.55
N VAL A 36 14.01 14.27 -3.61
CA VAL A 36 15.07 13.25 -3.87
C VAL A 36 14.58 11.99 -4.61
N GLY A 37 13.31 11.94 -5.04
CA GLY A 37 12.77 10.80 -5.79
C GLY A 37 12.17 9.67 -4.94
N LYS A 38 11.83 9.91 -3.66
CA LYS A 38 11.21 8.88 -2.79
C LYS A 38 9.90 8.32 -3.36
N THR A 39 9.04 9.20 -3.87
CA THR A 39 7.75 8.81 -4.48
C THR A 39 7.99 7.93 -5.71
N GLU A 40 9.01 8.24 -6.51
CA GLU A 40 9.37 7.43 -7.68
C GLU A 40 9.88 6.05 -7.27
N LEU A 41 10.71 5.96 -6.21
CA LEU A 41 11.17 4.69 -5.64
C LEU A 41 9.99 3.81 -5.18
N ILE A 42 9.05 4.37 -4.42
CA ILE A 42 7.87 3.66 -3.94
C ILE A 42 6.99 3.23 -5.12
N SER A 43 6.69 4.15 -6.04
CA SER A 43 5.86 3.85 -7.21
C SER A 43 6.45 2.72 -8.03
N LYS A 44 7.77 2.75 -8.27
CA LYS A 44 8.48 1.71 -9.01
C LYS A 44 8.40 0.34 -8.32
N PHE A 45 8.56 0.30 -7.00
CA PHE A 45 8.52 -0.93 -6.20
C PHE A 45 7.11 -1.53 -6.08
N VAL A 46 6.09 -0.68 -5.91
CA VAL A 46 4.69 -1.10 -5.67
C VAL A 46 3.94 -1.45 -6.97
N THR A 47 4.38 -0.93 -8.13
CA THR A 47 3.70 -1.12 -9.42
C THR A 47 3.43 -2.61 -9.71
N GLY A 48 2.14 -2.95 -9.82
CA GLY A 48 1.68 -4.33 -10.10
C GLY A 48 1.70 -5.29 -8.90
N ARG A 49 1.99 -4.80 -7.69
CA ARG A 49 2.18 -5.63 -6.48
C ARG A 49 1.43 -5.11 -5.24
N GLY A 50 0.85 -3.92 -5.29
CA GLY A 50 0.14 -3.37 -4.14
C GLY A 50 -0.73 -2.17 -4.47
N ILE A 51 -1.22 -1.54 -3.42
CA ILE A 51 -1.99 -0.30 -3.49
C ILE A 51 -1.10 0.90 -3.17
N TYR A 52 -1.41 2.04 -3.76
CA TYR A 52 -0.78 3.31 -3.42
C TYR A 52 -1.82 4.24 -2.82
N PHE A 53 -1.62 4.61 -1.57
CA PHE A 53 -2.47 5.52 -0.83
C PHE A 53 -1.72 6.79 -0.45
N LEU A 54 -2.31 7.95 -0.77
CA LEU A 54 -1.76 9.25 -0.40
C LEU A 54 -2.65 9.89 0.67
N ALA A 55 -2.24 9.78 1.92
CA ALA A 55 -2.91 10.47 3.03
C ALA A 55 -2.78 11.99 2.86
N THR A 56 -3.87 12.71 3.11
CA THR A 56 -3.92 14.17 3.12
C THR A 56 -3.96 14.71 4.56
N ASN A 57 -3.68 16.01 4.72
CA ASN A 57 -3.75 16.68 6.01
C ASN A 57 -5.19 17.07 6.40
N GLU A 58 -6.20 16.65 5.63
CA GLU A 58 -7.62 16.97 5.88
C GLU A 58 -8.22 16.17 7.05
N GLY A 59 -7.49 15.15 7.52
CA GLY A 59 -7.79 14.38 8.72
C GLY A 59 -8.16 12.92 8.45
N ASP A 60 -8.12 12.11 9.51
CA ASP A 60 -8.24 10.65 9.40
C ASP A 60 -9.58 10.19 8.82
N ARG A 61 -10.70 10.89 9.07
CA ARG A 61 -12.01 10.49 8.52
C ARG A 61 -12.07 10.54 6.99
N GLY A 62 -11.36 11.47 6.36
CA GLY A 62 -11.23 11.52 4.90
C GLY A 62 -10.36 10.38 4.41
N ASN A 63 -9.15 10.31 4.96
CA ASN A 63 -8.14 9.30 4.63
C ASN A 63 -8.63 7.86 4.79
N ILE A 64 -9.39 7.55 5.85
CA ILE A 64 -9.99 6.24 6.09
C ILE A 64 -10.99 5.88 5.00
N ARG A 65 -11.88 6.80 4.62
CA ARG A 65 -12.87 6.57 3.55
C ARG A 65 -12.20 6.36 2.20
N ASP A 66 -11.17 7.16 1.89
CA ASP A 66 -10.43 7.03 0.65
C ASP A 66 -9.66 5.72 0.58
N PHE A 67 -8.98 5.34 1.66
CA PHE A 67 -8.27 4.07 1.76
C PHE A 67 -9.24 2.88 1.66
N GLN A 68 -10.36 2.92 2.38
CA GLN A 68 -11.42 1.91 2.33
C GLN A 68 -11.93 1.70 0.90
N ARG A 69 -12.15 2.79 0.14
CA ARG A 69 -12.53 2.70 -1.26
C ARG A 69 -11.45 2.01 -2.11
N ILE A 70 -10.19 2.44 -1.96
CA ILE A 70 -9.05 1.88 -2.72
C ILE A 70 -8.88 0.38 -2.45
N ILE A 71 -8.93 -0.04 -1.18
CA ILE A 71 -8.74 -1.46 -0.83
C ILE A 71 -9.96 -2.31 -1.25
N SER A 72 -11.18 -1.78 -1.15
CA SER A 72 -12.40 -2.45 -1.62
C SER A 72 -12.35 -2.70 -3.13
N GLU A 73 -11.95 -1.69 -3.91
CA GLU A 73 -11.72 -1.81 -5.36
C GLU A 73 -10.62 -2.83 -5.68
N PHE A 74 -9.50 -2.78 -4.95
CA PHE A 74 -8.37 -3.70 -5.15
C PHE A 74 -8.72 -5.17 -4.86
N LEU A 75 -9.51 -5.41 -3.81
CA LEU A 75 -9.96 -6.75 -3.44
C LEU A 75 -11.15 -7.24 -4.28
N GLY A 76 -11.82 -6.35 -5.01
CA GLY A 76 -13.06 -6.65 -5.74
C GLY A 76 -14.22 -6.99 -4.81
N ASP A 77 -14.20 -6.45 -3.58
CA ASP A 77 -15.15 -6.77 -2.52
C ASP A 77 -15.86 -5.50 -2.04
N SER A 78 -17.06 -5.28 -2.57
CA SER A 78 -17.89 -4.12 -2.25
C SER A 78 -18.43 -4.12 -0.82
N SER A 79 -18.40 -5.26 -0.11
CA SER A 79 -18.86 -5.35 1.28
C SER A 79 -17.93 -4.55 2.23
N LEU A 80 -16.66 -4.40 1.86
CA LEU A 80 -15.73 -3.52 2.58
C LEU A 80 -16.02 -2.04 2.35
N GLY A 81 -16.64 -1.66 1.23
CA GLY A 81 -16.92 -0.27 0.86
C GLY A 81 -18.12 0.37 1.59
N SER A 82 -18.96 -0.43 2.26
CA SER A 82 -20.21 0.05 2.89
C SER A 82 -20.11 0.30 4.39
N GLY A 83 -19.05 -0.19 5.06
CA GLY A 83 -18.84 0.02 6.49
C GLY A 83 -18.46 1.46 6.84
N GLN A 84 -18.80 1.93 8.05
CA GLN A 84 -18.24 3.16 8.61
C GLN A 84 -17.22 2.81 9.69
N PHE A 85 -16.00 3.31 9.54
CA PHE A 85 -14.91 3.08 10.48
C PHE A 85 -14.54 4.39 11.17
N GLN A 86 -14.41 4.34 12.50
CA GLN A 86 -14.11 5.52 13.32
C GLN A 86 -12.62 5.83 13.38
N ASP A 87 -11.79 4.81 13.19
CA ASP A 87 -10.34 4.87 13.29
C ASP A 87 -9.67 3.84 12.36
N TRP A 88 -8.35 3.96 12.19
CA TRP A 88 -7.56 3.03 11.40
C TRP A 88 -7.57 1.61 11.96
N TYR A 89 -7.64 1.45 13.27
CA TYR A 89 -7.60 0.15 13.92
C TYR A 89 -8.81 -0.71 13.54
N SER A 90 -10.01 -0.13 13.61
CA SER A 90 -11.26 -0.79 13.22
C SER A 90 -11.28 -1.17 11.74
N LEU A 91 -10.78 -0.28 10.86
CA LEU A 91 -10.63 -0.58 9.43
C LEU A 91 -9.67 -1.73 9.18
N PHE A 92 -8.44 -1.65 9.70
CA PHE A 92 -7.43 -2.70 9.48
C PHE A 92 -7.81 -4.04 10.11
N SER A 93 -8.48 -4.03 11.27
CA SER A 93 -9.01 -5.25 11.89
C SER A 93 -10.05 -5.93 10.99
N MET A 94 -10.95 -5.15 10.40
CA MET A 94 -11.93 -5.68 9.45
C MET A 94 -11.25 -6.25 8.20
N ILE A 95 -10.29 -5.53 7.61
CA ILE A 95 -9.53 -5.99 6.44
C ILE A 95 -8.80 -7.31 6.74
N ALA A 96 -8.12 -7.41 7.88
CA ALA A 96 -7.40 -8.63 8.26
C ALA A 96 -8.32 -9.84 8.43
N SER A 97 -9.55 -9.63 8.90
CA SER A 97 -10.57 -10.67 9.05
C SER A 97 -11.36 -11.00 7.76
N ASN A 98 -11.24 -10.17 6.72
CA ASN A 98 -12.02 -10.33 5.49
C ASN A 98 -11.50 -11.51 4.65
N SER A 99 -12.42 -12.35 4.17
CA SER A 99 -12.10 -13.58 3.41
C SER A 99 -11.46 -13.28 2.05
N SER A 100 -11.90 -12.24 1.35
CA SER A 100 -11.33 -11.79 0.07
C SER A 100 -9.87 -11.34 0.25
N PHE A 101 -9.59 -10.62 1.34
CA PHE A 101 -8.23 -10.23 1.71
C PHE A 101 -7.35 -11.45 2.04
N GLN A 102 -7.82 -12.36 2.88
CA GLN A 102 -7.07 -13.58 3.22
C GLN A 102 -6.77 -14.44 1.98
N LYS A 103 -7.75 -14.58 1.08
CA LYS A 103 -7.56 -15.28 -0.19
C LYS A 103 -6.49 -14.61 -1.04
N LYS A 104 -6.55 -13.28 -1.22
CA LYS A 104 -5.53 -12.51 -1.95
C LYS A 104 -4.14 -12.69 -1.34
N CYS A 105 -4.01 -12.62 -0.01
CA CYS A 105 -2.75 -12.83 0.69
C CYS A 105 -2.19 -14.26 0.54
N SER A 106 -3.05 -15.26 0.32
CA SER A 106 -2.61 -16.63 0.02
C SER A 106 -2.06 -16.79 -1.42
N GLU A 107 -2.52 -15.95 -2.35
CA GLU A 107 -2.12 -15.97 -3.76
C GLU A 107 -0.85 -15.13 -4.02
N PHE A 108 -0.70 -13.99 -3.35
CA PHE A 108 0.49 -13.14 -3.44
C PHE A 108 0.68 -12.25 -2.21
N LYS A 109 1.89 -11.73 -2.05
CA LYS A 109 2.22 -10.77 -0.98
C LYS A 109 1.71 -9.38 -1.35
N LEU A 110 0.80 -8.85 -0.56
CA LEU A 110 0.23 -7.53 -0.77
C LEU A 110 1.10 -6.45 -0.11
N ILE A 111 1.37 -5.38 -0.85
CA ILE A 111 1.94 -4.13 -0.32
C ILE A 111 0.80 -3.12 -0.15
N ILE A 112 0.75 -2.50 1.03
CA ILE A 112 -0.20 -1.44 1.41
C ILE A 112 0.58 -0.16 1.65
#